data_AF-Q26F88-F1
#
_entry.id   AF-Q26F88-F1
#
_cell.length_a   1.000
_cell.length_b   1.000
_cell.length_c   1.000
_cell.angle_alpha   90.00
_cell.angle_beta   90.00
_cell.angle_gamma   90.00
#
_symmetry.space_group_name_H-M   'P 1'
#
loop_
_entity.id
_entity.type
_entity.pdbx_description
1 polymer ?
#
loop_
_entity_poly.entity_id
_entity_poly.type
_entity_poly.pdbx_seq_one_letter_code
_entity_poly.pdbx_strand_id
1 'polypeptide(L)'
;MINFNSKIEIKEILAWMDGGSITLKCKNELDQEFEIEFVQNVSWEVYKDQNVPGRIYLNQKIVTQRSHLETQMINQLRSAEIKSKNLLDRKMLDEKLDYVSTDNYLKYQTKIKWLN
;
A
#
# COMPACT_ATOMS: atom_id res chain seq x y z
N MET A 1 11.87 -6.16 -13.30
CA MET A 1 10.62 -5.39 -13.15
C MET A 1 9.54 -6.36 -12.69
N ILE A 2 8.74 -6.01 -11.67
CA ILE A 2 7.65 -6.87 -11.18
C ILE A 2 6.52 -6.87 -12.20
N ASN A 3 5.98 -8.05 -12.52
CA ASN A 3 4.82 -8.18 -13.38
C ASN A 3 3.53 -8.06 -12.56
N PHE A 4 2.78 -6.98 -12.80
CA PHE A 4 1.46 -6.72 -12.18
C PHE A 4 0.27 -7.07 -13.09
N ASN A 5 0.51 -7.79 -14.19
CA ASN A 5 -0.56 -8.32 -15.05
C ASN A 5 -0.97 -9.75 -14.68
N SER A 6 -0.18 -10.42 -13.82
CA SER A 6 -0.47 -11.74 -13.28
C SER A 6 -1.13 -11.64 -11.90
N LYS A 7 -1.81 -12.71 -11.47
CA LYS A 7 -2.41 -12.80 -10.14
C LYS A 7 -1.37 -12.55 -9.04
N ILE A 8 -1.80 -11.83 -8.00
CA ILE A 8 -1.01 -11.60 -6.78
C ILE A 8 -1.52 -12.53 -5.68
N GLU A 9 -0.58 -13.15 -4.98
CA GLU A 9 -0.81 -13.82 -3.71
C GLU A 9 -0.18 -13.00 -2.59
N ILE A 10 -0.96 -12.69 -1.56
CA ILE A 10 -0.53 -12.03 -0.34
C ILE A 10 -0.19 -13.11 0.69
N LYS A 11 1.10 -13.28 0.96
CA LYS A 11 1.63 -14.28 1.89
C LYS A 11 1.40 -13.87 3.34
N GLU A 12 1.53 -12.57 3.62
CA GLU A 12 1.48 -12.00 4.95
C GLU A 12 1.04 -10.54 4.88
N ILE A 13 0.27 -10.10 5.88
CA ILE A 13 -0.05 -8.70 6.13
C ILE A 13 0.53 -8.35 7.50
N LEU A 14 1.41 -7.35 7.52
CA LEU A 14 2.01 -6.81 8.73
C LEU A 14 1.35 -5.47 9.05
N ALA A 15 0.66 -5.39 10.18
CA ALA A 15 0.12 -4.13 10.68
C ALA A 15 1.15 -3.43 11.58
N TRP A 16 1.36 -2.14 11.35
CA TRP A 16 2.29 -1.34 12.15
C TRP A 16 1.59 -0.66 13.33
N MET A 17 2.33 -0.44 14.42
CA MET A 17 1.84 0.26 15.61
C MET A 17 1.84 1.78 15.46
N ASP A 18 1.94 2.28 14.23
CA ASP A 18 1.96 3.70 13.92
C ASP A 18 0.55 4.29 13.74
N GLY A 19 -0.49 3.49 14.01
CA GLY A 19 -1.88 3.93 13.93
C GLY A 19 -2.57 3.60 12.60
N GLY A 20 -1.91 2.87 11.70
CA GLY A 20 -2.65 2.25 10.59
C GLY A 20 -1.85 1.89 9.35
N SER A 21 -0.53 1.93 9.33
CA SER A 21 0.22 1.43 8.18
C SER A 21 0.11 -0.09 8.09
N ILE A 22 0.11 -0.62 6.86
CA ILE A 22 0.25 -2.06 6.62
C ILE A 22 1.29 -2.33 5.54
N THR A 23 2.05 -3.42 5.71
CA THR A 23 2.93 -3.97 4.68
C THR A 23 2.40 -5.32 4.23
N LEU A 24 2.22 -5.47 2.93
CA LEU A 24 1.86 -6.72 2.29
C LEU A 24 3.13 -7.38 1.78
N LYS A 25 3.40 -8.63 2.19
CA LYS A 25 4.40 -9.47 1.54
C LYS A 25 3.73 -10.29 0.46
N CYS A 26 4.12 -10.05 -0.77
CA CYS A 26 3.43 -10.57 -1.95
C CYS A 26 4.35 -11.43 -2.81
N LYS A 27 3.72 -12.28 -3.60
CA LYS A 27 4.36 -13.04 -4.67
C LYS A 27 3.43 -13.06 -5.88
N ASN A 28 3.97 -13.04 -7.10
CA ASN A 28 3.18 -13.26 -8.31
C ASN A 28 3.39 -14.67 -8.88
N GLU A 29 2.69 -15.00 -9.97
CA GLU A 29 2.77 -16.31 -10.63
C GLU A 29 4.16 -16.62 -11.23
N LEU A 30 4.98 -15.60 -11.46
CA LEU A 30 6.37 -15.75 -11.91
C LEU A 30 7.35 -15.92 -10.74
N ASP A 31 6.83 -16.20 -9.56
CA ASP A 31 7.57 -16.33 -8.33
C ASP A 31 8.37 -15.10 -7.88
N GLN A 32 8.03 -13.91 -8.41
CA GLN A 32 8.66 -12.66 -8.01
C GLN A 32 8.09 -12.21 -6.67
N GLU A 33 8.95 -12.07 -5.66
CA GLU A 33 8.57 -11.55 -4.35
C GLU A 33 8.72 -10.02 -4.31
N PHE A 34 7.77 -9.37 -3.66
CA PHE A 34 7.75 -7.92 -3.50
C PHE A 34 6.91 -7.50 -2.31
N GLU A 35 7.16 -6.28 -1.84
CA GLU A 35 6.45 -5.67 -0.71
C GLU A 35 5.68 -4.45 -1.16
N ILE A 36 4.43 -4.35 -0.72
CA ILE A 36 3.59 -3.17 -0.91
C ILE A 36 3.25 -2.61 0.45
N GLU A 37 3.62 -1.37 0.70
CA GLU A 37 3.33 -0.68 1.95
C GLU A 37 2.29 0.41 1.72
N PHE A 38 1.22 0.39 2.51
CA PHE A 38 0.26 1.48 2.62
C PHE A 38 0.55 2.25 3.89
N VAL A 39 1.08 3.45 3.76
CA VAL A 39 1.46 4.30 4.89
C VAL A 39 0.22 4.97 5.47
N GLN A 40 0.14 5.05 6.80
CA GLN A 40 -0.92 5.70 7.54
C GLN A 40 -1.21 7.11 7.01
N ASN A 41 -2.46 7.54 7.10
CA ASN A 41 -2.97 8.79 6.53
C ASN A 41 -3.53 9.75 7.61
N VAL A 42 -3.08 9.63 8.85
CA VAL A 42 -3.60 10.42 9.99
C VAL A 42 -2.61 11.46 10.50
N SER A 43 -1.32 11.12 10.62
CA SER A 43 -0.25 12.08 10.90
C SER A 43 0.29 12.69 9.61
N TRP A 44 0.48 14.01 9.56
CA TRP A 44 1.00 14.72 8.38
C TRP A 44 2.38 15.35 8.61
N GLU A 45 2.95 15.14 9.79
CA GLU A 45 4.28 15.60 10.17
C GLU A 45 5.29 14.50 9.81
N VAL A 46 6.30 14.85 9.02
CA VAL A 46 7.19 13.88 8.39
C VAL A 46 8.64 14.30 8.61
N TYR A 47 9.43 13.42 9.21
CA TYR A 47 10.89 13.57 9.25
C TYR A 47 11.51 13.12 7.93
N LYS A 48 12.68 13.65 7.56
CA LYS A 48 13.32 13.38 6.26
C LYS A 48 13.51 11.89 5.93
N ASP A 49 13.74 11.06 6.94
CA ASP A 49 14.00 9.62 6.78
C ASP A 49 12.74 8.76 6.92
N GLN A 50 11.56 9.37 7.01
CA GLN A 50 10.29 8.67 7.14
C GLN A 50 9.53 8.57 5.82
N ASN A 51 8.75 7.50 5.71
CA ASN A 51 7.77 7.36 4.64
C ASN A 51 6.72 8.46 4.72
N VAL A 52 6.29 8.92 3.54
CA VAL A 52 5.30 9.98 3.41
C VAL A 52 3.90 9.44 3.75
N PRO A 53 3.17 10.07 4.68
CA PRO A 53 1.83 9.65 5.06
C PRO A 53 0.85 9.64 3.89
N GLY A 54 -0.06 8.66 3.92
CA GLY A 54 -1.10 8.48 2.91
C GLY A 54 -0.53 8.13 1.54
N ARG A 55 0.63 7.47 1.47
CA ARG A 55 1.27 7.03 0.23
C ARG A 55 1.44 5.52 0.18
N ILE A 56 1.67 5.04 -1.04
CA ILE A 56 1.98 3.64 -1.31
C ILE A 56 3.44 3.52 -1.71
N TYR A 57 4.12 2.51 -1.18
CA TYR A 57 5.48 2.17 -1.54
C TYR A 57 5.53 0.74 -2.10
N LEU A 58 6.35 0.54 -3.13
CA LEU A 58 6.67 -0.76 -3.70
C LEU A 58 8.16 -1.01 -3.48
N ASN A 59 8.52 -2.04 -2.72
CA ASN A 59 9.90 -2.33 -2.33
C ASN A 59 10.63 -1.06 -1.84
N GLN A 60 10.03 -0.37 -0.88
CA GLN A 60 10.55 0.87 -0.25
C GLN A 60 10.68 2.07 -1.22
N LYS A 61 10.15 1.97 -2.44
CA LYS A 61 10.11 3.09 -3.39
C LYS A 61 8.71 3.65 -3.50
N ILE A 62 8.58 4.96 -3.37
CA ILE A 62 7.29 5.64 -3.47
C ILE A 62 6.66 5.39 -4.85
N VAL A 63 5.39 5.03 -4.86
CA VAL A 63 4.60 4.86 -6.07
C VAL A 63 3.89 6.18 -6.38
N THR A 64 4.00 6.63 -7.63
CA THR A 64 3.29 7.82 -8.09
C THR A 64 1.78 7.59 -8.05
N GLN A 65 1.06 8.48 -7.38
CA GLN A 65 -0.39 8.41 -7.23
C GLN A 65 -1.08 8.47 -8.59
N ARG A 66 -2.09 7.62 -8.79
CA ARG A 66 -2.87 7.43 -10.02
C ARG A 66 -2.03 7.09 -11.24
N SER A 67 -0.80 6.63 -11.06
CA SER A 67 0.00 6.12 -12.16
C SER A 67 -0.58 4.82 -12.72
N HIS A 68 -0.14 4.45 -13.92
CA HIS A 68 -0.47 3.16 -14.51
C HIS A 68 -0.06 2.00 -13.60
N LEU A 69 1.15 2.08 -13.01
CA LEU A 69 1.68 1.10 -12.07
C LEU A 69 0.78 0.96 -10.84
N GLU A 70 0.43 2.08 -10.20
CA GLU A 70 -0.48 2.05 -9.05
C GLU A 70 -1.81 1.40 -9.41
N THR A 71 -2.40 1.83 -10.52
CA THR A 71 -3.70 1.34 -10.97
C THR A 71 -3.69 -0.17 -11.20
N GLN A 72 -2.65 -0.70 -11.87
CA GLN A 72 -2.49 -2.14 -12.08
C GLN A 72 -2.36 -2.88 -10.74
N MET A 73 -1.50 -2.38 -9.86
CA MET A 73 -1.26 -2.97 -8.55
C MET A 73 -2.54 -3.02 -7.69
N ILE A 74 -3.27 -1.92 -7.59
CA ILE A 74 -4.54 -1.83 -6.84
C ILE A 74 -5.60 -2.78 -7.42
N ASN A 75 -5.73 -2.85 -8.74
CA ASN A 75 -6.69 -3.74 -9.38
C ASN A 75 -6.39 -5.22 -9.07
N GLN A 76 -5.12 -5.62 -9.11
CA GLN A 76 -4.74 -6.98 -8.74
C GLN A 76 -4.91 -7.25 -7.24
N LEU A 77 -4.64 -6.28 -6.37
CA LEU A 77 -4.83 -6.43 -4.93
C LEU A 77 -6.30 -6.64 -4.54
N ARG A 78 -7.26 -6.04 -5.28
CA ARG A 78 -8.70 -6.24 -5.01
C ARG A 78 -9.13 -7.69 -5.16
N SER A 79 -8.53 -8.42 -6.10
CA SER A 79 -8.79 -9.85 -6.36
C SER A 79 -7.70 -10.78 -5.82
N ALA A 80 -6.71 -10.25 -5.11
CA ALA A 80 -5.59 -11.03 -4.61
C ALA A 80 -6.04 -12.09 -3.60
N GLU A 81 -5.38 -13.24 -3.65
CA GLU A 81 -5.57 -14.31 -2.69
C GLU A 81 -4.74 -14.01 -1.44
N ILE A 82 -5.38 -14.01 -0.28
CA ILE A 82 -4.70 -13.85 1.01
C ILE A 82 -4.52 -15.24 1.60
N LYS A 83 -3.27 -15.64 1.86
CA LYS A 83 -2.95 -16.97 2.40
C LYS A 83 -3.50 -17.17 3.82
N SER A 84 -3.58 -16.09 4.59
CA SER A 84 -4.24 -16.06 5.89
C SER A 84 -5.74 -16.25 5.76
N LYS A 85 -6.34 -17.09 6.61
CA LYS A 85 -7.80 -17.26 6.70
C LYS A 85 -8.48 -16.21 7.60
N ASN A 86 -7.74 -15.19 8.04
CA ASN A 86 -8.25 -14.16 8.93
C ASN A 86 -9.08 -13.12 8.15
N LEU A 87 -10.36 -12.97 8.51
CA LEU A 87 -11.24 -11.96 7.93
C LEU A 87 -10.75 -10.52 8.20
N LEU A 88 -10.01 -10.31 9.30
CA LEU A 88 -9.48 -9.01 9.65
C LEU A 88 -8.44 -8.53 8.62
N ASP A 89 -7.60 -9.42 8.12
CA ASP A 89 -6.55 -9.10 7.14
C ASP A 89 -7.18 -8.56 5.84
N ARG A 90 -8.27 -9.20 5.39
CA ARG A 90 -9.02 -8.74 4.22
C ARG A 90 -9.64 -7.37 4.47
N LYS A 91 -10.27 -7.17 5.64
CA LYS A 91 -10.88 -5.89 6.01
C LYS A 91 -9.84 -4.76 6.05
N MET A 92 -8.68 -4.99 6.66
CA MET A 92 -7.59 -4.01 6.71
C MET A 92 -7.12 -3.61 5.31
N LEU A 93 -6.97 -4.60 4.41
CA LEU A 93 -6.61 -4.34 3.03
C LEU A 93 -7.68 -3.51 2.30
N ASP A 94 -8.95 -3.93 2.38
CA ASP A 94 -10.05 -3.24 1.69
C ASP A 94 -10.17 -1.78 2.14
N GLU A 95 -9.99 -1.48 3.43
CA GLU A 95 -9.93 -0.11 3.96
C GLU A 95 -8.83 0.73 3.28
N LYS A 96 -7.66 0.15 3.00
CA LYS A 96 -6.58 0.86 2.28
C LYS A 96 -6.90 1.05 0.81
N LEU A 97 -7.43 0.01 0.15
CA LEU A 97 -7.81 0.07 -1.26
C LEU A 97 -8.92 1.09 -1.51
N ASP A 98 -9.84 1.24 -0.57
CA ASP A 98 -10.91 2.22 -0.64
C ASP A 98 -10.39 3.64 -0.41
N TYR A 99 -9.51 3.85 0.57
CA TYR A 99 -8.85 5.14 0.78
C TYR A 99 -8.16 5.65 -0.49
N VAL A 100 -7.33 4.82 -1.13
CA VAL A 100 -6.57 5.23 -2.34
C VAL A 100 -7.49 5.48 -3.53
N SER A 101 -8.73 5.02 -3.48
CA SER A 101 -9.75 5.28 -4.50
C SER A 101 -10.42 6.64 -4.33
N THR A 102 -10.30 7.30 -3.17
CA THR A 102 -10.92 8.61 -2.89
C THR A 102 -10.16 9.79 -3.50
N ASP A 103 -10.82 10.95 -3.59
CA ASP A 103 -10.19 12.24 -3.89
C ASP A 103 -9.25 12.71 -2.77
N ASN A 104 -9.51 12.30 -1.53
CA ASN A 104 -8.68 12.67 -0.38
C ASN A 104 -7.25 12.16 -0.54
N TYR A 105 -7.08 11.00 -1.18
CA TYR A 105 -5.76 10.46 -1.51
C TYR A 105 -4.90 11.46 -2.28
N LEU A 106 -5.48 12.15 -3.28
CA LEU A 106 -4.78 13.16 -4.07
C LEU A 106 -4.58 14.47 -3.28
N LYS A 107 -5.61 14.90 -2.56
CA LYS A 107 -5.62 16.21 -1.89
C LYS A 107 -4.68 16.26 -0.71
N TYR A 108 -4.48 15.17 0.01
CA TYR A 108 -3.76 15.19 1.29
C TYR A 108 -2.25 15.32 1.15
N GLN A 109 -1.70 15.21 -0.06
CA GLN A 109 -0.30 15.56 -0.32
C GLN A 109 0.05 16.99 0.11
N THR A 110 -0.90 17.94 0.01
CA THR A 110 -0.66 19.33 0.41
C THR A 110 -0.63 19.53 1.93
N LYS A 111 -1.03 18.52 2.71
CA LYS A 111 -1.02 18.58 4.16
C LYS A 111 0.34 18.24 4.77
N ILE A 112 1.24 17.65 3.99
CA ILE A 112 2.55 17.18 4.46
C ILE A 112 3.38 18.36 4.97
N LYS A 113 3.82 18.26 6.22
CA LYS A 113 4.73 19.19 6.86
C LYS A 113 6.05 18.49 7.14
N TRP A 114 7.10 18.92 6.46
CA TRP A 114 8.45 18.42 6.68
C TRP A 114 9.02 19.01 7.95
N LEU A 115 9.38 18.14 8.89
CA LEU A 115 10.12 18.48 10.09
C LEU A 115 11.62 18.31 9.82
N ASN A 116 12.43 19.20 10.40
CA ASN A 116 13.89 19.15 10.33
C ASN A 116 14.47 18.33 11.46
#